data_AF-A0A537KW70-F1
#
_entry.id   AF-A0A537KW70-F1
#
_cell.length_a   1.000
_cell.length_b   1.000
_cell.length_c   1.000
_cell.angle_alpha   90.00
_cell.angle_beta   90.00
_cell.angle_gamma   90.00
#
_symmetry.space_group_name_H-M   'P 1'
#
loop_
_entity.id
_entity.type
_entity.pdbx_description
1 polymer ?
#
loop_
_entity_poly.entity_id
_entity_poly.type
_entity_poly.pdbx_seq_one_letter_code
_entity_poly.pdbx_strand_id
1 'polypeptide(L)'
;MIRILIALSVALFAHGQASAEMAKAQKPAKEITVSGCTFSGPEACHYINVGKEKVTLTANAGVVIPPARTFIVATGRLEPVQINFCGVTHRFHASKIIATKRRCPPMKK
;
A
#
# COMPACT_ATOMS: atom_id res chain seq x y z
N MET A 1 -20.23 46.97 27.24
CA MET A 1 -20.36 45.49 27.26
C MET A 1 -20.06 44.81 25.91
N ILE A 2 -19.91 45.55 24.80
CA ILE A 2 -19.59 44.99 23.46
C ILE A 2 -18.09 44.63 23.26
N ARG A 3 -17.16 45.21 24.03
CA ARG A 3 -15.71 44.95 23.86
C ARG A 3 -15.24 43.56 24.32
N ILE A 4 -16.00 42.89 25.19
CA ILE A 4 -15.62 41.56 25.72
C ILE A 4 -15.94 40.46 24.70
N LEU A 5 -16.95 40.67 23.85
CA LEU A 5 -17.35 39.71 22.82
C LEU A 5 -16.34 39.57 21.68
N ILE A 6 -15.61 40.64 21.33
CA ILE A 6 -14.64 40.60 20.23
C ILE A 6 -13.37 39.82 20.60
N ALA A 7 -12.93 39.90 21.88
CA ALA A 7 -11.76 39.18 22.35
C ALA A 7 -11.99 37.66 22.42
N LEU A 8 -13.23 37.22 22.65
CA LEU A 8 -13.57 35.79 22.72
C LEU A 8 -13.59 35.13 21.33
N SER A 9 -13.97 35.86 20.27
CA SER A 9 -13.99 35.34 18.90
C SER A 9 -12.59 35.16 18.30
N VAL A 10 -11.63 36.01 18.69
CA VAL A 10 -10.23 35.89 18.22
C VAL A 10 -9.54 34.68 18.88
N ALA A 11 -9.88 34.36 20.13
CA ALA A 11 -9.33 33.19 20.82
C ALA A 11 -9.85 31.84 20.27
N LEU A 12 -11.08 31.80 19.74
CA LEU A 12 -11.60 30.59 19.07
C LEU A 12 -11.01 30.37 17.67
N PHE A 13 -10.62 31.43 16.97
CA PHE A 13 -9.93 31.28 15.67
C PHE A 13 -8.46 30.83 15.81
N ALA A 14 -7.85 30.99 16.98
CA ALA A 14 -6.48 30.52 17.24
C ALA A 14 -6.38 29.00 17.45
N HIS A 15 -7.48 28.31 17.75
CA HIS A 15 -7.50 26.84 17.92
C HIS A 15 -7.92 26.09 16.65
N GLY A 16 -8.36 26.79 15.61
CA GLY A 16 -8.72 26.18 14.32
C GLY A 16 -7.53 25.84 13.42
N GLN A 17 -6.33 26.30 13.76
CA GLN A 17 -5.10 26.09 12.99
C GLN A 17 -4.12 25.14 13.67
N ALA A 18 -4.60 24.11 14.37
CA ALA A 18 -3.74 23.05 14.91
C ALA A 18 -3.87 21.71 14.15
N SER A 19 -4.29 21.73 12.88
CA SER A 19 -4.30 20.53 12.01
C SER A 19 -3.93 20.83 10.55
N ALA A 20 -3.13 21.87 10.32
CA ALA A 20 -2.51 22.11 9.01
C ALA A 20 -1.01 21.81 9.00
N GLU A 21 -0.39 21.60 10.17
CA GLU A 21 1.00 21.15 10.24
C GLU A 21 1.04 19.62 10.25
N MET A 22 1.62 19.08 9.18
CA MET A 22 1.93 17.66 8.98
C MET A 22 0.87 16.81 8.28
N ALA A 23 0.02 17.40 7.45
CA ALA A 23 -0.25 16.74 6.16
C ALA A 23 1.02 16.89 5.31
N LYS A 24 2.10 16.17 5.70
CA LYS A 24 3.22 15.91 4.79
C LYS A 24 2.53 15.36 3.57
N ALA A 25 2.50 16.14 2.48
CA ALA A 25 1.94 15.69 1.21
C ALA A 25 2.67 14.39 0.90
N GLN A 26 2.05 13.27 1.28
CA GLN A 26 2.60 11.96 1.08
C GLN A 26 2.53 11.86 -0.42
N LYS A 27 3.68 12.10 -1.08
CA LYS A 27 3.82 12.04 -2.54
C LYS A 27 2.91 10.91 -2.99
N PRO A 28 1.93 11.16 -3.88
CA PRO A 28 0.93 10.17 -4.22
C PRO A 28 1.68 8.87 -4.45
N ALA A 29 1.40 7.86 -3.63
CA ALA A 29 2.22 6.66 -3.57
C ALA A 29 2.40 6.18 -5.00
N LYS A 30 3.66 6.23 -5.47
CA LYS A 30 3.97 6.13 -6.88
C LYS A 30 3.42 4.79 -7.35
N GLU A 31 2.52 4.84 -8.33
CA GLU A 31 2.02 3.61 -8.91
C GLU A 31 3.19 2.99 -9.71
N ILE A 32 3.56 1.79 -9.34
CA ILE A 32 4.62 1.02 -9.97
C ILE A 32 4.01 -0.23 -10.59
N THR A 33 4.58 -0.64 -11.71
CA THR A 33 4.25 -1.92 -12.31
C THR A 33 5.37 -2.89 -11.99
N VAL A 34 5.01 -4.01 -11.36
CA VAL A 34 5.91 -5.10 -11.01
C VAL A 34 5.52 -6.32 -11.82
N SER A 35 6.51 -7.13 -12.18
CA SER A 35 6.26 -8.41 -12.84
C SER A 35 7.00 -9.48 -12.07
N GLY A 36 6.32 -10.60 -11.84
CA GLY A 36 6.87 -11.65 -11.00
C GLY A 36 5.88 -12.78 -10.79
N CYS A 37 6.36 -13.77 -10.06
CA CYS A 37 5.56 -14.92 -9.70
C CYS A 37 4.81 -14.70 -8.40
N THR A 38 3.56 -15.14 -8.38
CA THR A 38 2.80 -15.25 -7.13
C THR A 38 3.27 -16.44 -6.32
N PHE A 39 3.37 -16.26 -5.01
CA PHE A 39 3.64 -17.33 -4.05
C PHE A 39 2.56 -17.30 -2.99
N SER A 40 2.17 -18.47 -2.48
CA SER A 40 1.39 -18.60 -1.27
C SER A 40 2.32 -18.96 -0.13
N GLY A 41 2.16 -18.32 1.03
CA GLY A 41 2.86 -18.74 2.24
C GLY A 41 1.88 -18.99 3.39
N PRO A 42 2.40 -19.00 4.63
CA PRO A 42 1.58 -19.30 5.80
C PRO A 42 0.49 -18.24 6.00
N GLU A 43 -0.55 -18.59 6.75
CA GLU A 43 -1.64 -17.66 7.13
C GLU A 43 -2.44 -17.07 5.95
N ALA A 44 -2.60 -17.84 4.86
CA ALA A 44 -3.32 -17.43 3.65
C ALA A 44 -2.74 -16.18 2.96
N CYS A 45 -1.47 -15.87 3.23
CA CYS A 45 -0.78 -14.74 2.62
C CYS A 45 -0.35 -15.05 1.18
N HIS A 46 -0.62 -14.09 0.28
CA HIS A 46 -0.07 -14.08 -1.08
C HIS A 46 1.15 -13.17 -1.14
N TYR A 47 2.16 -13.57 -1.90
CA TYR A 47 3.40 -12.82 -2.05
C TYR A 47 3.78 -12.66 -3.51
N ILE A 48 4.55 -11.62 -3.77
CA ILE A 48 5.27 -11.40 -5.03
C ILE A 48 6.67 -10.92 -4.71
N ASN A 49 7.64 -11.27 -5.56
CA ASN A 49 8.98 -10.70 -5.46
C ASN A 49 9.04 -9.41 -6.27
N VAL A 50 9.46 -8.32 -5.62
CA VAL A 50 9.73 -7.04 -6.25
C VAL A 50 11.24 -6.81 -6.16
N GLY A 51 11.93 -7.04 -7.28
CA GLY A 51 13.40 -7.09 -7.28
C GLY A 51 13.92 -8.24 -6.43
N LYS A 52 14.65 -7.92 -5.35
CA LYS A 52 15.19 -8.91 -4.40
C LYS A 52 14.33 -9.07 -3.14
N GLU A 53 13.27 -8.29 -3.00
CA GLU A 53 12.44 -8.27 -1.80
C GLU A 53 11.16 -9.07 -2.00
N LYS A 54 10.76 -9.84 -0.97
CA LYS A 54 9.48 -10.53 -0.90
C LYS A 54 8.48 -9.59 -0.23
N VAL A 55 7.37 -9.30 -0.92
CA VAL A 55 6.33 -8.40 -0.42
C VAL A 55 4.98 -9.09 -0.46
N THR A 56 4.09 -8.72 0.46
CA THR A 56 2.72 -9.26 0.49
C THR A 56 1.93 -8.67 -0.66
N LEU A 57 1.33 -9.51 -1.48
CA LEU A 57 0.44 -9.12 -2.56
C LEU A 57 -0.98 -8.99 -2.02
N THR A 58 -1.51 -7.77 -2.05
CA THR A 58 -2.91 -7.47 -1.77
C THR A 58 -3.51 -6.83 -3.01
N ALA A 59 -4.81 -6.97 -3.23
CA ALA A 59 -5.47 -6.45 -4.41
C ALA A 59 -6.68 -5.59 -4.01
N ASN A 60 -6.98 -4.57 -4.83
CA ASN A 60 -8.19 -3.77 -4.68
C ASN A 60 -9.45 -4.64 -4.80
N ALA A 61 -10.56 -4.14 -4.26
CA ALA A 61 -11.87 -4.73 -4.49
C ALA A 61 -12.13 -4.92 -6.00
N GLY A 62 -12.51 -6.14 -6.39
CA GLY A 62 -12.74 -6.52 -7.79
C GLY A 62 -11.51 -7.01 -8.55
N VAL A 63 -10.31 -6.97 -7.96
CA VAL A 63 -9.09 -7.53 -8.55
C VAL A 63 -8.82 -8.91 -7.95
N VAL A 64 -8.92 -9.95 -8.79
CA VAL A 64 -8.68 -11.34 -8.36
C VAL A 64 -7.18 -11.61 -8.31
N ILE A 65 -6.70 -12.10 -7.16
CA ILE A 65 -5.33 -12.59 -7.02
C ILE A 65 -5.30 -14.00 -7.63
N PRO A 66 -4.50 -14.23 -8.69
CA PRO A 66 -4.40 -15.55 -9.30
C PRO A 66 -3.69 -16.53 -8.35
N PRO A 67 -3.87 -17.84 -8.56
CA PRO A 67 -3.26 -18.86 -7.71
C PRO A 67 -1.74 -18.76 -7.69
N ALA A 68 -1.12 -19.34 -6.67
CA ALA A 68 0.33 -19.41 -6.55
C ALA A 68 0.98 -20.05 -7.80
N ARG A 69 2.23 -19.68 -8.08
CA ARG A 69 3.01 -20.10 -9.26
C ARG A 69 2.46 -19.55 -10.59
N THR A 70 1.71 -18.46 -10.53
CA THR A 70 1.27 -17.73 -11.73
C THR A 70 2.18 -16.53 -11.96
N PHE A 71 2.68 -16.36 -13.19
CA PHE A 71 3.42 -15.15 -13.54
C PHE A 71 2.45 -14.02 -13.82
N ILE A 72 2.53 -12.96 -13.03
CA ILE A 72 1.66 -11.79 -13.13
C ILE A 72 2.44 -10.54 -13.50
N VAL A 73 1.74 -9.61 -14.13
CA VAL A 73 2.11 -8.20 -14.19
C VAL A 73 1.08 -7.45 -13.35
N ALA A 74 1.54 -6.86 -12.25
CA ALA A 74 0.70 -6.17 -11.30
C ALA A 74 1.07 -4.69 -11.24
N THR A 75 0.07 -3.84 -11.31
CA THR A 75 0.22 -2.38 -11.20
C THR A 75 -0.42 -1.95 -9.90
N GLY A 76 0.30 -1.17 -9.10
CA GLY A 76 -0.14 -0.85 -7.75
C GLY A 76 0.86 -0.02 -6.98
N ARG A 77 0.65 0.06 -5.67
CA ARG A 77 1.44 0.88 -4.76
C ARG A 77 2.19 0.00 -3.78
N LEU A 78 3.45 0.36 -3.52
CA LEU A 78 4.22 -0.26 -2.45
C LEU A 78 4.00 0.54 -1.17
N GLU A 79 3.45 -0.10 -0.15
CA GLU A 79 3.17 0.49 1.14
C GLU A 79 3.99 -0.22 2.23
N PRO A 80 4.59 0.51 3.17
CA PRO A 80 5.18 -0.09 4.36
C PRO A 80 4.07 -0.72 5.20
N VAL A 81 4.28 -1.93 5.72
CA VAL A 81 3.31 -2.57 6.61
C VAL A 81 3.56 -2.06 8.04
N GLN A 82 2.54 -1.50 8.68
CA GLN A 82 2.67 -1.00 10.06
C GLN A 82 2.81 -2.12 11.10
N ILE A 83 2.35 -3.32 10.75
CA ILE A 83 2.43 -4.55 11.55
C ILE A 83 3.01 -5.60 10.62
N ASN A 84 3.98 -6.40 11.08
CA ASN A 84 4.60 -7.48 10.27
C ASN A 84 3.60 -8.61 9.97
N PHE A 85 2.58 -8.31 9.18
CA PHE A 85 1.59 -9.26 8.69
C PHE A 85 2.27 -10.08 7.60
N CYS A 86 2.21 -11.42 7.69
CA CYS A 86 2.85 -12.34 6.75
C CYS A 86 4.40 -12.33 6.77
N GLY A 87 5.03 -11.74 7.80
CA GLY A 87 6.49 -11.73 7.97
C GLY A 87 7.26 -10.93 6.92
N VAL A 88 6.66 -9.86 6.39
CA VAL A 88 7.30 -8.95 5.42
C VAL A 88 7.20 -7.50 5.88
N THR A 89 8.12 -6.68 5.38
CA THR A 89 8.24 -5.24 5.67
C THR A 89 7.38 -4.38 4.75
N HIS A 90 7.09 -4.85 3.54
CA HIS A 90 6.29 -4.12 2.56
C HIS A 90 5.13 -4.94 2.03
N ARG A 91 4.04 -4.23 1.73
CA ARG A 91 2.84 -4.73 1.05
C ARG A 91 2.72 -4.05 -0.30
N PHE A 92 2.53 -4.85 -1.33
CA PHE A 92 2.18 -4.39 -2.65
C PHE A 92 0.66 -4.42 -2.82
N HIS A 93 0.05 -3.24 -2.85
CA HIS A 93 -1.37 -3.06 -3.04
C HIS A 93 -1.68 -2.86 -4.53
N ALA A 94 -2.11 -3.94 -5.19
CA ALA A 94 -2.34 -4.00 -6.63
C ALA A 94 -3.70 -3.40 -7.01
N SER A 95 -3.65 -2.32 -7.80
CA SER A 95 -4.81 -1.74 -8.50
C SER A 95 -5.27 -2.60 -9.67
N LYS A 96 -4.34 -3.34 -10.29
CA LYS A 96 -4.60 -4.21 -11.43
C LYS A 96 -3.63 -5.38 -11.43
N ILE A 97 -4.13 -6.59 -11.68
CA ILE A 97 -3.32 -7.80 -11.84
C ILE A 97 -3.67 -8.44 -13.18
N ILE A 98 -2.66 -8.70 -14.00
CA ILE A 98 -2.78 -9.41 -15.26
C ILE A 98 -2.00 -10.72 -15.12
N ALA A 99 -2.72 -11.84 -15.08
CA ALA A 99 -2.10 -13.14 -15.20
C ALA A 99 -1.60 -13.33 -16.63
N THR A 100 -0.33 -13.72 -16.77
CA THR A 100 0.28 -13.97 -18.08
C THR A 100 0.42 -15.47 -18.31
N LYS A 101 0.60 -15.87 -19.57
CA LYS A 101 0.91 -17.26 -19.94
C LYS A 101 2.37 -17.65 -19.66
N ARG A 102 3.20 -16.74 -19.12
CA ARG A 102 4.60 -17.03 -18.81
C ARG A 102 4.67 -18.02 -17.65
N ARG A 103 5.60 -18.97 -17.73
CA ARG A 103 5.87 -19.88 -16.63
C ARG A 103 6.75 -19.19 -15.60
N CYS A 104 6.48 -19.47 -14.34
CA CYS A 104 7.38 -19.11 -13.26
C CYS A 104 8.69 -19.91 -13.38
N PRO A 105 9.86 -19.26 -13.27
CA PRO A 105 11.11 -19.99 -13.21
C PRO A 105 11.09 -20.94 -12.01
N PRO A 106 11.78 -22.10 -12.10
CA PRO A 106 11.90 -23.00 -10.97
C PRO A 106 12.53 -22.24 -9.81
N MET A 107 11.93 -22.32 -8.62
CA MET A 107 12.52 -21.76 -7.41
C MET A 107 13.86 -22.47 -7.22
N LYS A 108 14.96 -21.70 -7.25
CA LYS A 108 16.26 -22.23 -6.86
C LYS A 108 16.14 -22.60 -5.38
N LYS A 109 16.32 -23.89 -5.09
CA LYS A 109 16.38 -24.43 -3.72
C LYS A 109 17.55 -23.79 -2.97
#